data_AF-A0A7W1I777-F1
#
_entry.id   AF-A0A7W1I777-F1
#
_cell.length_a   1.000
_cell.length_b   1.000
_cell.length_c   1.000
_cell.angle_alpha   90.00
_cell.angle_beta   90.00
_cell.angle_gamma   90.00
#
_symmetry.space_group_name_H-M   'P 1'
#
loop_
_entity.id
_entity.type
_entity.pdbx_description
1 polymer ?
#
loop_
_entity_poly.entity_id
_entity_poly.type
_entity_poly.pdbx_seq_one_letter_code
_entity_poly.pdbx_strand_id
1 'polypeptide(L)'
;MSKTAYIDTKTLTRGDKSVTVQLYARNGAIGVTEVRDGELEFIELRRVRTNRIADKGAFRWYNDYALPESHGGGTVSVRLHGDKSDRARRLNRTENVRPIPPGDPDFQRLFRIRNDAESINRGIEDSLYIGRAHSVGSKRQLLNLLGYALMVNGIATLHHRRRLEQPPTDLAA
;
A
#
# COMPACT_ATOMS: atom_id res chain seq x y z
N MET A 1 14.83 -18.81 -5.65
CA MET A 1 14.59 -18.43 -4.22
C MET A 1 14.24 -16.95 -4.16
N SER A 2 13.09 -16.58 -3.59
CA SER A 2 12.74 -15.16 -3.39
C SER A 2 13.66 -14.53 -2.35
N LYS A 3 14.32 -13.42 -2.70
CA LYS A 3 15.22 -12.68 -1.80
C LYS A 3 14.46 -12.25 -0.54
N THR A 4 15.04 -12.55 0.63
CA THR A 4 14.58 -12.04 1.92
C THR A 4 15.51 -10.91 2.36
N ALA A 5 14.97 -9.77 2.80
CA ALA A 5 15.72 -8.60 3.24
C ALA A 5 15.46 -8.30 4.72
N TYR A 6 16.49 -8.04 5.51
CA TYR A 6 16.32 -7.60 6.90
C TYR A 6 15.80 -6.15 6.95
N ILE A 7 14.71 -5.92 7.69
CA ILE A 7 13.99 -4.65 7.71
C ILE A 7 14.16 -3.89 9.02
N ASP A 8 14.03 -4.52 10.17
CA ASP A 8 14.14 -3.82 11.44
C ASP A 8 14.27 -4.81 12.60
N THR A 9 14.74 -4.33 13.74
CA THR A 9 14.59 -5.03 15.02
C THR A 9 13.76 -4.16 15.94
N LYS A 10 12.69 -4.72 16.47
CA LYS A 10 11.76 -4.02 17.37
C LYS A 10 11.74 -4.71 18.71
N THR A 11 11.98 -3.96 19.77
CA THR A 11 11.68 -4.39 21.13
C THR A 11 10.29 -3.88 21.50
N LEU A 12 9.41 -4.81 21.85
CA LEU A 12 8.04 -4.56 22.26
C LEU A 12 7.92 -4.87 23.74
N THR A 13 7.56 -3.86 24.52
CA THR A 13 7.31 -4.01 25.95
C THR A 13 5.81 -4.14 26.18
N ARG A 14 5.39 -5.23 26.84
CA ARG A 14 3.99 -5.47 27.25
C ARG A 14 3.98 -5.91 28.71
N GLY A 15 3.52 -5.02 29.59
CA GLY A 15 3.69 -5.19 31.03
C GLY A 15 5.17 -5.31 31.38
N ASP A 16 5.53 -6.29 32.20
CA ASP A 16 6.91 -6.52 32.65
C ASP A 16 7.75 -7.34 31.64
N LYS A 17 7.16 -7.77 30.53
CA LYS A 17 7.84 -8.57 29.51
C LYS A 17 8.26 -7.70 28.34
N SER A 18 9.53 -7.82 27.94
CA SER A 18 10.03 -7.23 26.69
C SER A 18 10.42 -8.34 25.72
N VAL A 19 9.90 -8.25 24.50
CA VAL A 19 10.18 -9.20 23.42
C VAL A 19 10.85 -8.46 22.27
N THR A 20 11.99 -8.97 21.82
CA THR A 20 12.71 -8.42 20.67
C THR A 20 12.43 -9.28 19.45
N VAL A 21 11.91 -8.66 18.39
CA VAL A 21 11.52 -9.30 17.14
C VAL A 21 12.35 -8.74 15.99
N GLN A 22 12.95 -9.64 15.20
CA GLN A 22 13.61 -9.29 13.95
C GLN A 22 12.61 -9.41 12.80
N LEU A 23 12.49 -8.35 12.03
CA LEU A 23 11.54 -8.23 10.92
C LEU A 23 12.28 -8.33 9.59
N TYR A 24 11.68 -9.09 8.69
CA TYR A 24 12.19 -9.32 7.35
C TYR A 24 11.13 -8.98 6.31
N ALA A 25 11.57 -8.73 5.09
CA ALA A 25 10.68 -8.59 3.94
C ALA A 25 10.95 -9.66 2.89
N ARG A 26 9.88 -10.16 2.29
CA ARG A 26 9.91 -11.08 1.16
C ARG A 26 8.79 -10.71 0.19
N ASN A 27 9.12 -10.47 -1.08
CA ASN A 27 8.15 -10.07 -2.11
C ASN A 27 7.28 -8.85 -1.73
N GLY A 28 7.81 -7.93 -0.91
CA GLY A 28 7.06 -6.77 -0.41
C GLY A 28 6.34 -7.01 0.93
N ALA A 29 6.12 -8.26 1.33
CA ALA A 29 5.44 -8.59 2.58
C ALA A 29 6.40 -8.53 3.76
N ILE A 30 5.91 -8.10 4.93
CA ILE A 30 6.65 -8.13 6.19
C ILE A 30 6.41 -9.46 6.88
N GLY A 31 7.46 -10.05 7.43
CA GLY A 31 7.41 -11.32 8.14
C GLY A 31 8.44 -11.41 9.25
N VAL A 32 8.34 -12.51 10.00
CA VAL A 32 9.39 -13.00 10.92
C VAL A 32 9.94 -14.31 10.38
N THR A 33 11.07 -14.77 10.90
CA THR A 33 11.62 -16.09 10.59
C THR A 33 11.54 -16.99 11.81
N GLU A 34 11.02 -18.19 11.64
CA GLU A 34 10.98 -19.25 12.66
C GLU A 34 11.79 -20.45 12.19
N VAL A 35 12.40 -21.17 13.13
CA VAL A 35 12.95 -22.50 12.83
C VAL A 35 11.83 -23.52 13.01
N ARG A 36 11.48 -24.24 11.95
CA ARG A 36 10.54 -25.37 11.98
C ARG A 36 11.20 -26.56 11.32
N ASP A 37 11.20 -27.70 12.01
CA ASP A 37 11.82 -28.94 11.55
C ASP A 37 13.29 -28.79 11.10
N GLY A 38 14.02 -27.88 11.75
CA GLY A 38 15.42 -27.59 11.44
C GLY A 38 15.64 -26.60 10.28
N GLU A 39 14.57 -26.13 9.62
CA GLU A 39 14.64 -25.16 8.54
C GLU A 39 14.12 -23.77 8.95
N LEU A 40 14.72 -22.71 8.39
CA LEU A 40 14.24 -21.34 8.58
C LEU A 40 13.05 -21.06 7.66
N GLU A 41 11.85 -21.08 8.23
CA GLU A 41 10.62 -20.67 7.57
C GLU A 41 10.36 -19.18 7.77
N PHE A 42 9.79 -18.53 6.76
CA PHE A 42 9.31 -17.15 6.89
C PHE A 42 7.81 -17.15 7.03
N ILE A 43 7.37 -16.44 8.04
CA ILE A 43 5.97 -16.28 8.37
C ILE A 43 5.59 -14.85 8.04
N GLU A 44 4.80 -14.72 6.96
CA GLU A 44 4.21 -13.44 6.59
C GLU A 44 3.28 -12.95 7.70
N LEU A 45 3.50 -11.73 8.17
CA LEU A 45 2.64 -11.12 9.19
C LEU A 45 1.40 -10.53 8.52
N ARG A 46 0.24 -10.81 9.11
CA ARG A 46 -1.02 -10.20 8.66
C ARG A 46 -1.02 -8.71 8.99
N ARG A 47 -1.19 -7.85 7.98
CA ARG A 47 -1.43 -6.42 8.18
C ARG A 47 -2.78 -6.23 8.89
N VAL A 48 -2.78 -5.44 9.96
CA VAL A 48 -3.98 -5.08 10.72
C VAL A 48 -4.56 -3.78 10.19
N ARG A 49 -3.70 -2.77 9.95
CA ARG A 49 -4.11 -1.48 9.41
C ARG A 49 -2.93 -0.70 8.85
N THR A 50 -3.24 0.32 8.07
CA THR A 50 -2.30 1.33 7.61
C THR A 50 -2.56 2.63 8.37
N ASN A 51 -1.52 3.17 8.99
CA ASN A 51 -1.56 4.37 9.82
C ASN A 51 -0.84 5.53 9.13
N ARG A 52 -1.40 6.72 9.31
CA ARG A 52 -0.78 7.99 8.94
C ARG A 52 -0.57 8.83 10.19
N ILE A 53 0.68 9.18 10.46
CA ILE A 53 1.07 9.96 11.64
C ILE A 53 1.61 11.31 11.17
N ALA A 54 1.09 12.41 11.72
CA ALA A 54 1.60 13.76 11.43
C ALA A 54 3.00 13.92 12.03
N ASP A 55 3.90 14.58 11.29
CA ASP A 55 5.28 14.82 11.68
C ASP A 55 5.79 16.12 11.08
N LYS A 56 6.02 17.15 11.90
CA LYS A 56 6.66 18.43 11.53
C LYS A 56 6.18 19.01 10.19
N GLY A 57 4.87 19.09 9.99
CA GLY A 57 4.27 19.63 8.75
C GLY A 57 4.18 18.65 7.58
N ALA A 58 4.59 17.40 7.79
CA ALA A 58 4.46 16.29 6.85
C ALA A 58 3.73 15.10 7.51
N PHE A 59 3.65 13.98 6.79
CA PHE A 59 3.08 12.74 7.29
C PHE A 59 4.06 11.58 7.13
N ARG A 60 4.02 10.65 8.08
CA ARG A 60 4.71 9.36 8.02
C ARG A 60 3.69 8.24 7.93
N TRP A 61 4.00 7.25 7.09
CA TRP A 61 3.15 6.10 6.87
C TRP A 61 3.74 4.86 7.52
N TYR A 62 2.87 4.13 8.22
CA TYR A 62 3.20 2.89 8.90
C TYR A 62 2.13 1.85 8.60
N ASN A 63 2.51 0.58 8.68
CA ASN A 63 1.57 -0.51 8.80
C ASN A 63 1.73 -1.15 10.17
N ASP A 64 0.62 -1.48 10.81
CA ASP A 64 0.61 -2.37 11.96
C ASP A 64 0.41 -3.79 11.47
N TYR A 65 1.24 -4.71 11.95
CA TYR A 65 1.20 -6.12 11.64
C TYR A 65 0.92 -6.93 12.91
N ALA A 66 0.08 -7.95 12.81
CA ALA A 66 -0.19 -8.86 13.91
C ALA A 66 1.00 -9.79 14.11
N LEU A 67 1.53 -9.86 15.32
CA LEU A 67 2.58 -10.80 15.69
C LEU A 67 1.99 -12.13 16.15
N PRO A 68 2.58 -13.27 15.77
CA PRO A 68 2.24 -14.57 16.35
C PRO A 68 2.52 -14.61 17.86
N GLU A 69 1.82 -15.48 18.58
CA GLU A 69 2.04 -15.69 20.03
C GLU A 69 3.48 -16.15 20.34
N SER A 70 4.10 -16.92 19.43
CA SER A 70 5.53 -17.30 19.52
C SER A 70 6.48 -16.10 19.58
N HIS A 71 6.03 -14.93 19.12
CA HIS A 71 6.76 -13.66 19.11
C HIS A 71 6.16 -12.63 20.09
N GLY A 72 5.43 -13.09 21.11
CA GLY A 72 4.85 -12.25 22.16
C GLY A 72 3.50 -11.61 21.82
N GLY A 73 2.91 -11.95 20.67
CA GLY A 73 1.56 -11.54 20.29
C GLY A 73 1.38 -10.03 20.07
N GLY A 74 0.13 -9.63 19.84
CA GLY A 74 -0.25 -8.23 19.65
C GLY A 74 0.15 -7.67 18.28
N THR A 75 0.59 -6.40 18.24
CA THR A 75 0.95 -5.70 17.01
C THR A 75 2.35 -5.09 17.03
N VAL A 76 2.97 -5.02 15.85
CA VAL A 76 4.21 -4.31 15.57
C VAL A 76 4.01 -3.29 14.45
N SER A 77 4.47 -2.05 14.66
CA SER A 77 4.38 -0.99 13.67
C SER A 77 5.65 -0.90 12.84
N VAL A 78 5.51 -0.95 11.51
CA VAL A 78 6.62 -0.87 10.56
C VAL A 78 6.42 0.34 9.66
N ARG A 79 7.45 1.18 9.57
CA ARG A 79 7.48 2.35 8.67
C ARG A 79 7.56 1.89 7.23
N LEU A 80 6.85 2.57 6.32
CA LEU A 80 6.78 2.19 4.90
C LEU A 80 7.82 2.90 4.01
N HIS A 81 8.38 4.02 4.46
CA HIS A 81 9.41 4.78 3.74
C HIS A 81 10.74 4.81 4.50
N GLY A 82 11.82 5.02 3.75
CA GLY A 82 13.17 5.05 4.29
C GLY A 82 13.41 6.17 5.30
N ASP A 83 14.35 5.95 6.21
CA ASP A 83 14.85 6.96 7.15
C ASP A 83 16.39 7.08 7.16
N LYS A 84 16.94 7.82 8.13
CA LYS A 84 18.39 8.02 8.26
C LYS A 84 19.14 6.71 8.57
N SER A 85 18.54 5.81 9.35
CA SER A 85 19.11 4.51 9.68
C SER A 85 19.16 3.63 8.43
N ASP A 86 18.07 3.60 7.67
CA ASP A 86 18.01 2.89 6.39
C ASP A 86 19.08 3.40 5.41
N ARG A 87 19.28 4.72 5.34
CA ARG A 87 20.32 5.32 4.50
C ARG A 87 21.73 4.89 4.96
N ALA A 88 22.00 4.91 6.26
CA ALA A 88 23.30 4.54 6.80
C ALA A 88 23.70 3.10 6.46
N ARG A 89 22.74 2.17 6.49
CA ARG A 89 22.94 0.76 6.12
C ARG A 89 22.65 0.44 4.65
N ARG A 90 22.45 1.46 3.82
CA ARG A 90 22.12 1.33 2.38
C ARG A 90 20.91 0.42 2.11
N LEU A 91 19.94 0.38 3.02
CA LEU A 91 18.66 -0.28 2.78
C LEU A 91 17.75 0.66 1.99
N ASN A 92 17.38 0.26 0.77
CA ASN A 92 16.25 0.85 0.10
C ASN A 92 14.97 0.20 0.66
N ARG A 93 14.27 0.86 1.58
CA ARG A 93 13.09 0.25 2.20
C ARG A 93 11.94 0.09 1.21
N THR A 94 11.75 1.06 0.33
CA THR A 94 10.62 1.14 -0.59
C THR A 94 10.64 0.11 -1.72
N GLU A 95 11.81 -0.47 -2.05
CA GLU A 95 11.87 -1.63 -2.97
C GLU A 95 11.51 -2.95 -2.26
N ASN A 96 11.75 -3.03 -0.94
CA ASN A 96 11.63 -4.26 -0.17
C ASN A 96 10.28 -4.39 0.54
N VAL A 97 9.67 -3.28 0.94
CA VAL A 97 8.41 -3.24 1.71
C VAL A 97 7.32 -2.59 0.87
N ARG A 98 6.22 -3.33 0.67
CA ARG A 98 5.01 -2.83 0.02
C ARG A 98 3.98 -2.46 1.08
N PRO A 99 3.25 -1.34 0.93
CA PRO A 99 2.14 -1.01 1.81
C PRO A 99 1.06 -2.11 1.84
N ILE A 100 0.80 -2.74 0.69
CA ILE A 100 -0.15 -3.83 0.53
C ILE A 100 0.52 -4.87 -0.38
N PRO A 101 1.16 -5.90 0.19
CA PRO A 101 1.85 -6.94 -0.60
C PRO A 101 0.85 -7.89 -1.28
N PRO A 102 1.27 -8.68 -2.30
CA PRO A 102 0.37 -9.61 -3.00
C PRO A 102 -0.35 -10.64 -2.12
N GLY A 103 0.24 -11.03 -0.98
CA GLY A 103 -0.36 -11.94 0.00
C GLY A 103 -1.41 -11.29 0.91
N ASP A 104 -1.53 -9.96 0.91
CA ASP A 104 -2.51 -9.24 1.72
C ASP A 104 -3.93 -9.43 1.17
N PRO A 105 -4.94 -9.73 2.02
CA PRO A 105 -6.32 -9.88 1.56
C PRO A 105 -6.89 -8.66 0.82
N ASP A 106 -6.45 -7.45 1.18
CA ASP A 106 -6.88 -6.23 0.49
C ASP A 106 -6.20 -6.05 -0.88
N PHE A 107 -5.09 -6.76 -1.14
CA PHE A 107 -4.39 -6.65 -2.42
C PHE A 107 -5.31 -7.01 -3.58
N GLN A 108 -6.01 -8.15 -3.51
CA GLN A 108 -6.88 -8.59 -4.61
C GLN A 108 -8.04 -7.62 -4.84
N ARG A 109 -8.56 -7.01 -3.76
CA ARG A 109 -9.66 -6.04 -3.85
C ARG A 109 -9.20 -4.74 -4.52
N LEU A 110 -8.03 -4.24 -4.14
CA LEU A 110 -7.46 -2.99 -4.65
C LEU A 110 -6.77 -3.15 -6.00
N PHE A 111 -6.19 -4.31 -6.28
CA PHE A 111 -5.51 -4.55 -7.54
C PHE A 111 -6.49 -4.65 -8.71
N ARG A 112 -7.73 -5.10 -8.45
CA ARG A 112 -8.81 -5.13 -9.47
C ARG A 112 -9.14 -3.76 -10.04
N ILE A 113 -9.11 -2.70 -9.22
CA ILE A 113 -9.40 -1.32 -9.65
C ILE A 113 -8.18 -0.64 -10.30
N ARG A 114 -7.03 -1.32 -10.39
CA ARG A 114 -5.80 -0.76 -10.98
C ARG A 114 -6.01 -0.37 -12.44
N ASN A 115 -6.64 -1.24 -13.23
CA ASN A 115 -6.84 -0.98 -14.66
C ASN A 115 -7.69 0.28 -14.88
N ASP A 116 -8.73 0.47 -14.07
CA ASP A 116 -9.56 1.68 -14.13
C ASP A 116 -8.75 2.92 -13.74
N ALA A 117 -7.96 2.85 -12.66
CA ALA A 117 -7.11 3.95 -12.24
C ALA A 117 -6.03 4.30 -13.28
N GLU A 118 -5.39 3.29 -13.89
CA GLU A 118 -4.40 3.47 -14.96
C GLU A 118 -5.05 4.04 -16.23
N SER A 119 -6.26 3.61 -16.58
CA SER A 119 -7.02 4.17 -17.70
C SER A 119 -7.35 5.65 -17.49
N ILE A 120 -7.77 6.04 -16.27
CA ILE A 120 -8.03 7.46 -15.93
C ILE A 120 -6.73 8.28 -16.03
N ASN A 121 -5.64 7.77 -15.47
CA ASN A 121 -4.33 8.45 -15.53
C ASN A 121 -3.83 8.56 -16.97
N ARG A 122 -4.07 7.54 -17.81
CA ARG A 122 -3.74 7.59 -19.22
C ARG A 122 -4.61 8.60 -19.97
N GLY A 123 -5.90 8.64 -19.69
CA GLY A 123 -6.83 9.58 -20.32
C GLY A 123 -6.49 11.03 -20.03
N ILE A 124 -5.99 11.35 -18.83
CA ILE A 124 -5.48 12.69 -18.56
C ILE A 124 -4.17 12.97 -19.32
N GLU A 125 -3.22 12.03 -19.36
CA GLU A 125 -1.99 12.20 -20.15
C GLU A 125 -2.28 12.43 -21.64
N ASP A 126 -3.19 11.65 -22.23
CA ASP A 126 -3.59 11.78 -23.63
C ASP A 126 -4.31 13.11 -23.91
N SER A 127 -4.91 13.74 -22.90
CA SER A 127 -5.49 15.09 -23.02
C SER A 127 -4.43 16.21 -23.00
N LEU A 128 -3.19 15.92 -22.59
CA LEU A 128 -2.12 16.91 -22.52
C LEU A 128 -1.52 17.18 -23.90
N TYR A 129 -1.41 18.46 -24.23
CA TYR A 129 -0.72 18.88 -25.45
C TYR A 129 0.76 18.50 -25.32
N ILE A 130 1.28 17.73 -26.28
CA ILE A 130 2.66 17.19 -26.31
C ILE A 130 3.09 16.45 -25.02
N GLY A 131 2.14 15.87 -24.29
CA GLY A 131 2.40 15.18 -23.01
C GLY A 131 2.85 16.12 -21.89
N ARG A 132 2.60 17.42 -22.01
CA ARG A 132 3.00 18.43 -21.02
C ARG A 132 1.79 19.03 -20.32
N ALA A 133 1.88 19.09 -18.99
CA ALA A 133 0.88 19.76 -18.18
C ALA A 133 0.73 21.22 -18.64
N HIS A 134 -0.51 21.63 -18.96
CA HIS A 134 -0.80 23.00 -19.40
C HIS A 134 -0.58 24.05 -18.31
N SER A 135 -0.69 23.64 -17.05
CA SER A 135 -0.55 24.54 -15.91
C SER A 135 0.80 24.41 -15.23
N VAL A 136 1.38 25.57 -14.90
CA VAL A 136 2.67 25.67 -14.21
C VAL A 136 2.45 25.78 -12.70
N GLY A 137 3.11 24.89 -11.95
CA GLY A 137 3.12 24.86 -10.49
C GLY A 137 2.14 23.85 -9.88
N SER A 138 2.54 23.27 -8.75
CA SER A 138 1.87 22.14 -8.11
C SER A 138 0.39 22.40 -7.79
N LYS A 139 0.05 23.60 -7.30
CA LYS A 139 -1.34 23.96 -6.98
C LYS A 139 -2.25 23.99 -8.20
N ARG A 140 -1.75 24.50 -9.33
CA ARG A 140 -2.53 24.57 -10.58
C ARG A 140 -2.66 23.20 -11.24
N GLN A 141 -1.58 22.42 -11.21
CA GLN A 141 -1.63 21.02 -11.67
C GLN A 141 -2.59 20.18 -10.83
N LEU A 142 -2.60 20.37 -9.51
CA LEU A 142 -3.56 19.71 -8.62
C LEU A 142 -5.01 20.07 -9.00
N LEU A 143 -5.29 21.33 -9.33
CA LEU A 143 -6.62 21.74 -9.81
C LEU A 143 -7.02 20.98 -11.08
N ASN A 144 -6.10 20.80 -12.04
CA ASN A 144 -6.38 20.03 -13.25
C ASN A 144 -6.67 18.55 -12.93
N LEU A 145 -5.87 17.93 -12.06
CA LEU A 145 -6.08 16.54 -11.62
C LEU A 145 -7.45 16.37 -10.95
N LEU A 146 -7.80 17.27 -10.02
CA LEU A 146 -9.08 17.23 -9.31
C LEU A 146 -10.26 17.49 -10.24
N GLY A 147 -10.14 18.47 -11.16
CA GLY A 147 -11.16 18.76 -12.15
C GLY A 147 -11.43 17.59 -13.09
N TYR A 148 -10.37 16.94 -13.57
CA TYR A 148 -10.49 15.75 -14.40
C TYR A 148 -11.16 14.59 -13.64
N ALA A 149 -10.76 14.34 -12.39
CA ALA A 149 -11.39 13.31 -11.56
C ALA A 149 -12.88 13.59 -11.32
N LEU A 150 -13.25 14.85 -11.06
CA LEU A 150 -14.66 15.25 -10.92
C LEU A 150 -15.44 15.02 -12.22
N MET A 151 -14.88 15.39 -13.37
CA MET A 151 -15.50 15.16 -14.68
C MET A 151 -15.75 13.66 -14.92
N VAL A 152 -14.74 12.82 -14.74
CA VAL A 152 -14.86 11.36 -14.93
C VAL A 152 -15.91 10.77 -13.98
N ASN A 153 -15.89 11.15 -12.70
CA ASN A 153 -16.89 10.68 -11.73
C ASN A 153 -18.31 11.15 -12.09
N GLY A 154 -18.45 12.37 -12.62
CA GLY A 154 -19.73 12.90 -13.11
C GLY A 154 -20.27 12.08 -14.28
N ILE A 155 -19.41 11.80 -15.27
CA ILE A 155 -19.75 10.95 -16.44
C ILE A 155 -20.13 9.53 -15.98
N ALA A 156 -19.35 8.92 -15.08
CA ALA A 156 -19.63 7.59 -14.54
C ALA A 156 -20.98 7.54 -13.80
N THR A 157 -21.27 8.57 -12.99
CA THR A 157 -22.55 8.71 -12.28
C THR A 157 -23.72 8.85 -13.25
N LEU A 158 -23.57 9.67 -14.29
CA LEU A 158 -24.59 9.84 -15.34
C LEU A 158 -24.87 8.53 -16.05
N HIS A 159 -23.84 7.79 -16.46
CA HIS A 159 -24.00 6.48 -17.09
C HIS A 159 -24.64 5.45 -16.16
N HIS A 160 -24.29 5.46 -14.87
CA HIS A 160 -24.92 4.58 -13.90
C HIS A 160 -26.42 4.87 -13.74
N ARG A 161 -26.82 6.14 -13.62
CA ARG A 161 -28.23 6.54 -13.55
C ARG A 161 -29.00 6.10 -14.80
N ARG A 162 -28.45 6.38 -15.99
CA ARG A 162 -29.06 5.96 -17.25
C ARG A 162 -29.24 4.43 -17.36
N ARG A 163 -28.28 3.64 -16.85
CA ARG A 163 -28.42 2.17 -16.80
C ARG A 163 -29.51 1.71 -15.84
N LEU A 164 -29.74 2.41 -14.73
CA LEU A 164 -30.83 2.09 -13.80
C LEU A 164 -32.21 2.48 -14.36
N GLU A 165 -32.27 3.50 -15.21
CA GLU A 165 -33.49 3.96 -15.88
C GLU A 165 -33.87 3.09 -17.09
N GLN A 166 -32.92 2.33 -17.64
CA GLN A 166 -33.18 1.36 -18.69
C GLN A 166 -33.83 0.11 -18.08
N PRO A 167 -34.98 -0.38 -18.60
CA PRO A 167 -35.52 -1.67 -18.17
C PRO A 167 -34.46 -2.76 -18.41
N PRO A 168 -34.42 -3.82 -17.61
CA PRO A 168 -33.49 -4.92 -17.84
C PRO A 168 -33.66 -5.38 -19.28
N THR A 169 -32.60 -5.29 -20.07
CA THR A 169 -32.61 -5.92 -21.38
C THR A 169 -32.70 -7.41 -21.11
N ASP A 170 -33.83 -8.04 -21.47
CA ASP A 170 -33.91 -9.50 -21.53
C ASP A 170 -32.77 -9.96 -22.45
N LEU A 171 -31.71 -10.50 -21.86
CA LEU A 171 -30.73 -11.29 -22.58
C LEU A 171 -31.40 -12.64 -22.86
N ALA A 172 -32.34 -12.63 -23.80
CA ALA A 172 -32.99 -13.79 -24.36
C ALA A 172 -32.68 -13.84 -25.87
N ALA A 173 -31.56 -14.51 -26.21
CA ALA A 173 -31.33 -15.33 -27.40
C ALA A 173 -29.87 -15.80 -27.43
#